data_AF-A0A934SJZ8-F1
#
_entry.id   AF-A0A934SJZ8-F1
#
_cell.length_a   1.000
_cell.length_b   1.000
_cell.length_c   1.000
_cell.angle_alpha   90.00
_cell.angle_beta   90.00
_cell.angle_gamma   90.00
#
_symmetry.space_group_name_H-M   'P 1'
#
loop_
_entity.id
_entity.type
_entity.pdbx_description
1 polymer ?
#
loop_
_entity_poly.entity_id
_entity_poly.type
_entity_poly.pdbx_seq_one_letter_code
_entity_poly.pdbx_strand_id
1 'polypeptide(L)'
;MNAVRAQQARCAALGFWPGPIDGIDGPRTRAAYAAAVAAQKAKGLPFRHPTGITRIHWHWTGGGHEPNATDLKAYHALIDGAGKVRWPVDPTTSRSHTLNANSGAIGLSICAMAGAKERPFVWGKAPITPVQLSALVRETAPLCRVYDIPLSRWSVLSHAEIQPSLGVTQKNKWDITVLPGMSGPADPITVGDRLREMVRCELFALS
;
A
#
# COMPACT_ATOMS: atom_id res chain seq x y z
N MET A 1 8.38 11.43 2.25
CA MET A 1 9.11 10.95 1.06
C MET A 1 9.32 12.19 0.23
N ASN A 2 10.53 12.45 -0.27
CA ASN A 2 10.75 13.67 -1.06
C ASN A 2 10.04 13.59 -2.43
N ALA A 3 9.90 14.72 -3.10
CA ALA A 3 9.15 14.83 -4.36
C ALA A 3 9.76 13.97 -5.48
N VAL A 4 11.10 13.90 -5.56
CA VAL A 4 11.82 13.12 -6.58
C VAL A 4 11.54 11.62 -6.42
N ARG A 5 11.63 11.09 -5.19
CA ARG A 5 11.34 9.69 -4.92
C ARG A 5 9.88 9.34 -5.21
N ALA A 6 8.95 10.25 -4.91
CA ALA A 6 7.54 10.08 -5.29
C ALA A 6 7.35 10.03 -6.82
N GLN A 7 8.08 10.86 -7.57
CA GLN A 7 8.08 10.85 -9.03
C GLN A 7 8.67 9.55 -9.57
N GLN A 8 9.82 9.10 -9.06
CA GLN A 8 10.43 7.83 -9.45
C GLN A 8 9.46 6.66 -9.21
N ALA A 9 8.85 6.58 -8.02
CA ALA A 9 7.88 5.53 -7.72
C ALA A 9 6.68 5.53 -8.67
N ARG A 10 6.15 6.72 -9.01
CA ARG A 10 5.06 6.86 -9.99
C ARG A 10 5.48 6.43 -11.38
N CYS A 11 6.67 6.84 -11.86
CA CYS A 11 7.19 6.41 -13.15
C CYS A 11 7.31 4.89 -13.21
N ALA A 12 7.92 4.27 -12.19
CA ALA A 12 8.09 2.82 -12.12
C ALA A 12 6.74 2.09 -12.09
N ALA A 13 5.79 2.58 -11.30
CA ALA A 13 4.43 2.04 -11.27
C ALA A 13 3.73 2.10 -12.63
N LEU A 14 4.00 3.13 -13.43
CA LEU A 14 3.49 3.29 -14.79
C LEU A 14 4.26 2.48 -15.85
N GLY A 15 5.29 1.73 -15.46
CA GLY A 15 6.12 0.92 -16.36
C GLY A 15 7.30 1.67 -16.97
N PHE A 16 7.61 2.89 -16.53
CA PHE A 16 8.74 3.69 -17.00
C PHE A 16 9.85 3.70 -15.95
N TRP A 17 10.88 2.87 -16.15
CA TRP A 17 11.93 2.67 -15.15
C TRP A 17 12.81 3.92 -14.96
N PRO A 18 12.80 4.57 -13.78
CA PRO A 18 13.61 5.76 -13.52
C PRO A 18 15.02 5.44 -12.99
N GLY A 19 15.34 4.17 -12.79
CA GLY A 19 16.46 3.76 -11.92
C GLY A 19 15.98 3.45 -10.49
N PRO A 20 16.92 3.26 -9.56
CA PRO A 20 16.58 3.06 -8.15
C PRO A 20 15.69 4.17 -7.60
N ILE A 21 14.82 3.84 -6.64
CA ILE A 21 13.95 4.79 -5.95
C ILE A 21 14.74 5.49 -4.83
N ASP A 22 15.77 6.22 -5.22
CA ASP A 22 16.81 6.79 -4.35
C ASP A 22 16.59 8.28 -4.02
N GLY A 23 15.74 8.97 -4.78
CA GLY A 23 15.50 10.40 -4.68
C GLY A 23 16.48 11.28 -5.46
N ILE A 24 17.25 10.71 -6.39
CA ILE A 24 18.18 11.44 -7.27
C ILE A 24 17.49 11.81 -8.59
N ASP A 25 17.47 13.11 -8.90
CA ASP A 25 16.93 13.62 -10.17
C ASP A 25 18.01 13.59 -11.27
N GLY A 26 18.35 12.39 -11.72
CA GLY A 26 19.33 12.15 -12.79
C GLY A 26 18.70 12.12 -14.20
N PRO A 27 19.54 12.02 -15.25
CA PRO A 27 19.06 11.92 -16.64
C PRO A 27 18.05 10.78 -16.86
N ARG A 28 18.25 9.63 -16.21
CA ARG A 28 17.32 8.49 -16.27
C ARG A 28 15.97 8.81 -15.63
N THR A 29 15.96 9.42 -14.43
CA THR A 29 14.74 9.87 -13.75
C THR A 29 13.95 10.85 -14.64
N ARG A 30 14.62 11.84 -15.23
CA ARG A 30 13.99 12.83 -16.13
C ARG A 30 13.42 12.20 -17.40
N ALA A 31 14.17 11.29 -18.03
CA ALA A 31 13.71 10.59 -19.23
C ALA A 31 12.48 9.72 -18.95
N ALA A 32 12.50 8.94 -17.86
CA ALA A 32 11.36 8.13 -17.44
C ALA A 32 10.12 9.00 -17.12
N TYR A 33 10.33 10.13 -16.45
CA TYR A 33 9.26 11.10 -16.17
C TYR A 33 8.64 11.67 -17.46
N ALA A 34 9.46 12.14 -18.40
CA ALA A 34 8.98 12.67 -19.67
C ALA A 34 8.17 11.62 -20.46
N ALA A 35 8.66 10.37 -20.52
CA ALA A 35 7.97 9.27 -21.19
C ALA A 35 6.63 8.92 -20.51
N ALA A 36 6.62 8.85 -19.17
CA ALA A 36 5.40 8.57 -18.40
C ALA A 36 4.34 9.67 -18.57
N VAL A 37 4.75 10.94 -18.56
CA VAL A 37 3.87 12.09 -18.81
C VAL A 37 3.27 12.01 -20.21
N ALA A 38 4.08 11.73 -21.23
CA ALA A 38 3.60 11.60 -22.61
C ALA A 38 2.59 10.45 -22.75
N ALA A 39 2.87 9.29 -22.14
CA ALA A 39 1.99 8.13 -22.18
C ALA A 39 0.66 8.36 -21.45
N GLN A 40 0.67 9.06 -20.31
CA GLN A 40 -0.57 9.43 -19.62
C GLN A 40 -1.38 10.44 -20.42
N LYS A 41 -0.73 11.46 -21.00
CA LYS A 41 -1.37 12.45 -21.87
C LYS A 41 -2.05 11.80 -23.07
N ALA A 42 -1.43 10.78 -23.68
CA ALA A 42 -2.01 10.01 -24.78
C ALA A 42 -3.30 9.26 -24.38
N LYS A 43 -3.48 8.97 -23.08
CA LYS A 43 -4.71 8.39 -22.51
C LYS A 43 -5.72 9.44 -22.03
N GLY A 44 -5.43 10.73 -22.19
CA GLY A 44 -6.24 11.81 -21.63
C GLY A 44 -6.15 11.93 -20.10
N LEU A 45 -5.11 11.34 -19.49
CA LEU A 45 -4.93 11.30 -18.05
C LEU A 45 -3.77 12.20 -17.61
N PRO A 46 -3.83 12.83 -16.43
CA PRO A 46 -2.69 13.54 -15.85
C PRO A 46 -1.63 12.53 -15.34
N PHE A 47 -0.38 12.98 -15.16
CA PHE A 47 0.68 12.13 -14.60
C PHE A 47 0.40 11.69 -13.16
N ARG A 48 -0.30 12.54 -12.39
CA ARG A 48 -0.84 12.22 -11.06
C ARG A 48 -2.32 12.56 -11.06
N HIS A 49 -3.12 11.75 -10.39
CA HIS A 49 -4.53 12.07 -10.16
C HIS A 49 -4.68 13.46 -9.53
N PRO A 50 -5.69 14.27 -9.87
CA PRO A 50 -5.85 15.64 -9.35
C PRO A 50 -5.90 15.76 -7.83
N THR A 51 -6.31 14.70 -7.13
CA THR A 51 -6.29 14.63 -5.65
C THR A 51 -4.88 14.50 -5.06
N GLY A 52 -3.86 14.27 -5.89
CA GLY A 52 -2.48 14.00 -5.45
C GLY A 52 -2.24 12.56 -4.95
N ILE A 53 -3.29 11.74 -4.88
CA ILE A 53 -3.18 10.31 -4.53
C ILE A 53 -2.50 9.56 -5.65
N THR A 54 -1.53 8.72 -5.29
CA THR A 54 -0.73 7.93 -6.24
C THR A 54 -0.43 6.52 -5.74
N ARG A 55 -0.73 6.21 -4.47
CA ARG A 55 -0.37 4.94 -3.83
C ARG A 55 -1.40 4.49 -2.79
N ILE A 56 -1.34 3.20 -2.46
CA ILE A 56 -2.06 2.54 -1.37
C ILE A 56 -1.04 1.80 -0.52
N HIS A 57 -1.10 2.00 0.79
CA HIS A 57 -0.29 1.29 1.77
C HIS A 57 -1.17 0.33 2.57
N TRP A 58 -0.88 -0.96 2.49
CA TRP A 58 -1.55 -1.98 3.32
C TRP A 58 -0.89 -2.12 4.69
N HIS A 59 -1.72 -2.26 5.70
CA HIS A 59 -1.32 -2.35 7.09
C HIS A 59 -2.11 -3.43 7.84
N TRP A 60 -1.57 -3.80 9.00
CA TRP A 60 -2.39 -4.23 10.12
C TRP A 60 -2.26 -3.22 11.26
N THR A 61 -3.21 -3.17 12.20
CA THR A 61 -3.20 -2.20 13.30
C THR A 61 -2.28 -2.59 14.45
N GLY A 62 -2.08 -3.89 14.70
CA GLY A 62 -1.36 -4.42 15.86
C GLY A 62 -2.27 -4.51 17.07
N GLY A 63 -3.56 -4.24 16.87
CA GLY A 63 -4.63 -4.25 17.85
C GLY A 63 -5.56 -5.44 17.68
N GLY A 64 -6.70 -5.37 18.36
CA GLY A 64 -7.75 -6.38 18.26
C GLY A 64 -8.52 -6.31 16.94
N HIS A 65 -9.59 -7.08 16.85
CA HIS A 65 -10.48 -7.10 15.69
C HIS A 65 -11.39 -5.90 15.55
N GLU A 66 -11.49 -5.06 16.57
CA GLU A 66 -12.26 -3.82 16.52
C GLU A 66 -11.33 -2.61 16.40
N PRO A 67 -11.66 -1.62 15.58
CA PRO A 67 -10.89 -0.39 15.49
C PRO A 67 -10.98 0.40 16.81
N ASN A 68 -9.84 0.88 17.29
CA ASN A 68 -9.76 1.75 18.46
C ASN A 68 -9.47 3.22 18.10
N ALA A 69 -9.42 4.10 19.10
CA ALA A 69 -9.19 5.53 18.90
C ALA A 69 -7.85 5.87 18.23
N THR A 70 -6.80 5.06 18.45
CA THR A 70 -5.50 5.22 17.79
C THR A 70 -5.60 4.83 16.31
N ASP A 71 -6.27 3.71 16.02
CA ASP A 71 -6.45 3.23 14.65
C ASP A 71 -7.20 4.24 13.78
N LEU A 72 -8.32 4.78 14.31
CA LEU A 72 -9.18 5.75 13.63
C LEU A 72 -8.45 7.05 13.27
N LYS A 73 -7.42 7.42 14.05
CA LYS A 73 -6.56 8.59 13.79
C LYS A 73 -5.43 8.30 12.80
N ALA A 74 -4.99 7.04 12.71
CA ALA A 74 -3.81 6.66 11.94
C ALA A 74 -4.13 6.34 10.47
N TYR A 75 -5.26 5.68 10.19
CA TYR A 75 -5.57 5.13 8.87
C TYR A 75 -6.76 5.85 8.20
N HIS A 76 -6.90 5.65 6.88
CA HIS A 76 -8.06 6.17 6.12
C HIS A 76 -9.20 5.16 6.11
N ALA A 77 -8.88 3.87 6.02
CA ALA A 77 -9.85 2.78 6.13
C ALA A 77 -9.37 1.69 7.09
N LEU A 78 -10.33 1.09 7.79
CA LEU A 78 -10.13 0.04 8.78
C LEU A 78 -11.06 -1.13 8.50
N ILE A 79 -10.55 -2.35 8.64
CA ILE A 79 -11.28 -3.58 8.37
C ILE A 79 -11.36 -4.39 9.66
N ASP A 80 -12.56 -4.46 10.24
CA ASP A 80 -12.79 -5.19 11.49
C ASP A 80 -12.72 -6.72 11.31
N GLY A 81 -12.81 -7.48 12.40
CA GLY A 81 -12.71 -8.94 12.38
C GLY A 81 -13.75 -9.65 11.51
N ALA A 82 -14.90 -9.01 11.29
CA ALA A 82 -15.97 -9.51 10.44
C ALA A 82 -15.78 -9.12 8.96
N GLY A 83 -14.71 -8.38 8.63
CA GLY A 83 -14.44 -7.89 7.28
C GLY A 83 -15.23 -6.64 6.90
N LYS A 84 -15.88 -5.96 7.84
CA LYS A 84 -16.59 -4.71 7.56
C LYS A 84 -15.58 -3.58 7.48
N VAL A 85 -15.69 -2.80 6.39
CA VAL A 85 -14.83 -1.66 6.13
C VAL A 85 -15.44 -0.40 6.76
N ARG A 86 -14.60 0.38 7.45
CA ARG A 86 -14.94 1.68 8.02
C ARG A 86 -13.96 2.74 7.52
N TRP A 87 -14.50 3.81 6.93
CA TRP A 87 -13.76 5.00 6.51
C TRP A 87 -14.01 6.17 7.47
N PRO A 88 -13.19 6.39 8.50
CA PRO A 88 -13.34 7.52 9.41
C PRO A 88 -13.09 8.89 8.77
N VAL A 89 -12.38 8.94 7.63
CA VAL A 89 -12.05 10.17 6.91
C VAL A 89 -12.00 9.94 5.40
N ASP A 90 -12.10 11.02 4.64
CA ASP A 90 -11.89 11.02 3.20
C ASP A 90 -10.44 10.60 2.83
N PRO A 91 -10.22 9.85 1.73
CA PRO A 91 -8.89 9.43 1.27
C PRO A 91 -7.87 10.56 1.04
N THR A 92 -8.32 11.80 0.84
CA THR A 92 -7.45 12.98 0.67
C THR A 92 -6.99 13.60 2.00
N THR A 93 -7.59 13.19 3.12
CA THR A 93 -7.25 13.69 4.45
C THR A 93 -5.88 13.20 4.89
N SER A 94 -5.01 14.09 5.34
CA SER A 94 -3.66 13.70 5.76
C SER A 94 -3.68 12.72 6.96
N ARG A 95 -2.83 11.69 6.88
CA ARG A 95 -2.67 10.63 7.89
C ARG A 95 -1.21 10.25 8.08
N SER A 96 -0.90 9.67 9.23
CA SER A 96 0.46 9.30 9.65
C SER A 96 0.56 7.81 9.93
N HIS A 97 0.57 6.98 8.88
CA HIS A 97 0.59 5.52 8.99
C HIS A 97 1.89 4.86 8.50
N THR A 98 2.73 5.58 7.76
CA THR A 98 3.99 5.08 7.20
C THR A 98 5.08 6.14 7.33
N LEU A 99 6.14 5.81 8.07
CA LEU A 99 7.19 6.78 8.39
C LEU A 99 7.79 7.35 7.10
N ASN A 100 7.75 8.68 6.96
CA ASN A 100 8.27 9.37 5.79
C ASN A 100 7.74 8.88 4.43
N ALA A 101 6.52 8.32 4.34
CA ALA A 101 5.95 7.89 3.05
C ALA A 101 4.44 8.21 2.85
N ASN A 102 3.82 8.97 3.75
CA ASN A 102 2.36 9.21 3.75
C ASN A 102 1.83 10.05 2.57
N SER A 103 2.59 11.04 2.08
CA SER A 103 2.07 12.01 1.10
C SER A 103 1.59 11.34 -0.19
N GLY A 104 0.29 11.45 -0.51
CA GLY A 104 -0.33 10.83 -1.68
C GLY A 104 -0.55 9.32 -1.55
N ALA A 105 -0.56 8.78 -0.32
CA ALA A 105 -0.83 7.38 -0.04
C ALA A 105 -2.08 7.19 0.82
N ILE A 106 -2.95 6.27 0.41
CA ILE A 106 -4.09 5.81 1.22
C ILE A 106 -3.62 4.64 2.11
N GLY A 107 -3.62 4.83 3.42
CA GLY A 107 -3.47 3.74 4.39
C GLY A 107 -4.76 2.95 4.62
N LEU A 108 -4.79 1.69 4.16
CA LEU A 108 -5.83 0.70 4.46
C LEU A 108 -5.30 -0.30 5.49
N SER A 109 -6.01 -0.51 6.60
CA SER A 109 -5.50 -1.32 7.71
C SER A 109 -6.47 -2.41 8.15
N ILE A 110 -5.95 -3.61 8.35
CA ILE A 110 -6.67 -4.72 8.97
C ILE A 110 -6.57 -4.61 10.49
N CYS A 111 -7.70 -4.59 11.20
CA CYS A 111 -7.75 -4.64 12.66
C CYS A 111 -7.37 -6.05 13.15
N ALA A 112 -6.09 -6.25 13.44
CA ALA A 112 -5.52 -7.55 13.77
C ALA A 112 -4.11 -7.42 14.38
N MET A 113 -3.54 -8.58 14.74
CA MET A 113 -2.19 -8.81 15.23
C MET A 113 -1.94 -8.34 16.67
N ALA A 114 -2.99 -8.28 17.50
CA ALA A 114 -2.87 -7.99 18.93
C ALA A 114 -1.87 -8.91 19.64
N GLY A 115 -0.73 -8.36 20.05
CA GLY A 115 0.32 -9.10 20.76
C GLY A 115 1.08 -10.11 19.89
N ALA A 116 0.98 -10.02 18.56
CA ALA A 116 1.80 -10.83 17.66
C ALA A 116 3.30 -10.53 17.84
N LYS A 117 4.14 -11.55 17.65
CA LYS A 117 5.61 -11.39 17.64
C LYS A 117 6.14 -11.99 16.36
N GLU A 118 7.12 -11.33 15.75
CA GLU A 118 7.74 -11.81 14.51
C GLU A 118 8.65 -13.01 14.75
N ARG A 119 9.45 -12.98 15.84
CA ARG A 119 10.49 -13.98 16.14
C ARG A 119 10.61 -14.26 17.65
N PRO A 120 10.39 -15.51 18.11
CA PRO A 120 9.71 -16.58 17.39
C PRO A 120 8.31 -16.14 16.99
N PHE A 121 7.81 -16.66 15.87
CA PHE A 121 6.51 -16.23 15.38
C PHE A 121 5.39 -16.68 16.31
N VAL A 122 4.56 -15.73 16.72
CA VAL A 122 3.26 -16.00 17.34
C VAL A 122 2.22 -15.07 16.74
N TRP A 123 1.07 -15.64 16.40
CA TRP A 123 -0.07 -14.92 15.84
C TRP A 123 -0.65 -13.84 16.76
N GLY A 124 -0.45 -13.98 18.08
CA GLY A 124 -1.11 -13.14 19.07
C GLY A 124 -2.58 -13.54 19.26
N LYS A 125 -3.38 -12.63 19.82
CA LYS A 125 -4.78 -12.87 20.22
C LYS A 125 -5.81 -12.58 19.12
N ALA A 126 -5.40 -11.89 18.05
CA ALA A 126 -6.29 -11.47 16.96
C ALA A 126 -5.60 -11.69 15.60
N PRO A 127 -5.31 -12.94 15.18
CA PRO A 127 -4.69 -13.19 13.88
C PRO A 127 -5.52 -12.61 12.74
N ILE A 128 -4.87 -12.19 11.65
CA ILE A 128 -5.57 -11.77 10.43
C ILE A 128 -6.48 -12.92 9.97
N THR A 129 -7.75 -12.62 9.67
CA THR A 129 -8.71 -13.62 9.21
C THR A 129 -8.81 -13.65 7.67
N PRO A 130 -9.23 -14.77 7.05
CA PRO A 130 -9.50 -14.81 5.62
C PRO A 130 -10.54 -13.78 5.14
N VAL A 131 -11.57 -13.50 5.96
CA VAL A 131 -12.61 -12.52 5.62
C VAL A 131 -12.05 -11.08 5.60
N GLN A 132 -11.18 -10.74 6.55
CA GLN A 132 -10.45 -9.47 6.57
C GLN A 132 -9.56 -9.31 5.34
N LEU A 133 -8.84 -10.37 4.99
CA LEU A 133 -7.98 -10.38 3.82
C LEU A 133 -8.79 -10.16 2.53
N SER A 134 -9.92 -10.87 2.38
CA SER A 134 -10.81 -10.67 1.22
C SER A 134 -11.36 -9.25 1.17
N ALA A 135 -11.77 -8.68 2.30
CA ALA A 135 -12.23 -7.28 2.36
C ALA A 135 -11.11 -6.29 1.98
N LEU A 136 -9.87 -6.50 2.42
CA LEU A 136 -8.74 -5.63 2.04
C LEU A 136 -8.54 -5.62 0.52
N VAL A 137 -8.61 -6.79 -0.09
CA VAL A 137 -8.42 -6.96 -1.53
C VAL A 137 -9.56 -6.28 -2.30
N ARG A 138 -10.81 -6.53 -1.90
CA ARG A 138 -12.01 -5.93 -2.50
C ARG A 138 -12.06 -4.41 -2.35
N GLU A 139 -11.57 -3.88 -1.23
CA GLU A 139 -11.48 -2.43 -1.03
C GLU A 139 -10.36 -1.79 -1.85
N THR A 140 -9.25 -2.51 -2.05
CA THR A 140 -8.09 -1.99 -2.79
C THR A 140 -8.36 -1.85 -4.29
N ALA A 141 -9.05 -2.82 -4.89
CA ALA A 141 -9.31 -2.86 -6.34
C ALA A 141 -10.00 -1.59 -6.89
N PRO A 142 -11.15 -1.13 -6.35
CA PRO A 142 -11.82 0.07 -6.86
C PRO A 142 -10.97 1.34 -6.66
N LEU A 143 -10.23 1.45 -5.55
CA LEU A 143 -9.32 2.59 -5.32
C LEU A 143 -8.23 2.67 -6.39
N CYS A 144 -7.72 1.53 -6.86
CA CYS A 144 -6.75 1.51 -7.96
C CYS A 144 -7.32 2.14 -9.23
N ARG A 145 -8.59 1.87 -9.54
CA ARG A 145 -9.27 2.43 -10.72
C ARG A 145 -9.59 3.91 -10.54
N VAL A 146 -10.22 4.26 -9.42
CA VAL A 146 -10.68 5.63 -9.13
C VAL A 146 -9.52 6.62 -9.15
N TYR A 147 -8.39 6.26 -8.57
CA TYR A 147 -7.24 7.17 -8.44
C TYR A 147 -6.14 6.92 -9.48
N ASP A 148 -6.41 6.14 -10.54
CA ASP A 148 -5.43 5.76 -11.57
C ASP A 148 -4.11 5.27 -10.93
N ILE A 149 -4.20 4.33 -10.01
CA ILE A 149 -3.04 3.73 -9.32
C ILE A 149 -2.75 2.38 -9.97
N PRO A 150 -1.66 2.25 -10.75
CA PRO A 150 -1.24 0.96 -11.27
C PRO A 150 -1.02 -0.04 -10.14
N LEU A 151 -1.42 -1.29 -10.31
CA LEU A 151 -1.17 -2.33 -9.32
C LEU A 151 0.27 -2.83 -9.43
N SER A 152 1.17 -2.30 -8.61
CA SER A 152 2.62 -2.58 -8.68
C SER A 152 3.31 -2.51 -7.32
N ARG A 153 4.54 -3.03 -7.24
CA ARG A 153 5.42 -2.94 -6.06
C ARG A 153 5.77 -1.50 -5.65
N TRP A 154 5.55 -0.51 -6.51
CA TRP A 154 5.88 0.90 -6.24
C TRP A 154 4.67 1.76 -5.85
N SER A 155 3.47 1.20 -5.93
CA SER A 155 2.22 1.95 -5.79
C SER A 155 1.15 1.28 -4.94
N VAL A 156 1.16 -0.05 -4.85
CA VAL A 156 0.22 -0.80 -4.00
C VAL A 156 1.02 -1.84 -3.25
N LEU A 157 1.33 -1.53 -1.99
CA LEU A 157 2.35 -2.22 -1.23
C LEU A 157 2.05 -2.18 0.25
N SER A 158 2.52 -3.17 0.99
CA SER A 158 2.44 -3.15 2.45
C SER A 158 3.51 -2.26 3.07
N HIS A 159 3.36 -1.86 4.34
CA HIS A 159 4.37 -1.10 5.09
C HIS A 159 5.75 -1.78 5.06
N ALA A 160 5.79 -3.10 5.15
CA ALA A 160 7.00 -3.90 5.14
C ALA A 160 7.75 -3.82 3.79
N GLU A 161 7.04 -3.49 2.71
CA GLU A 161 7.62 -3.33 1.39
C GLU A 161 8.17 -1.92 1.14
N ILE A 162 7.83 -0.93 1.99
CA ILE A 162 8.18 0.47 1.75
C ILE A 162 9.69 0.69 1.69
N GLN A 163 10.45 0.11 2.63
CA GLN A 163 11.91 0.24 2.63
C GLN A 163 12.55 -0.50 1.44
N PRO A 164 12.28 -1.80 1.18
CA PRO A 164 12.90 -2.50 0.06
C PRO A 164 12.43 -2.02 -1.32
N SER A 165 11.20 -1.50 -1.46
CA SER A 165 10.66 -1.08 -2.77
C SER A 165 10.87 0.40 -3.06
N LEU A 166 10.75 1.27 -2.04
CA LEU A 166 10.82 2.72 -2.20
C LEU A 166 12.08 3.33 -1.59
N GLY A 167 12.95 2.55 -0.94
CA GLY A 167 14.17 3.07 -0.32
C GLY A 167 13.90 4.06 0.82
N VAL A 168 12.72 4.00 1.46
CA VAL A 168 12.35 4.85 2.61
C VAL A 168 12.44 4.04 3.89
N THR A 169 13.38 4.39 4.77
CA THR A 169 13.62 3.69 6.05
C THR A 169 12.36 3.58 6.93
N GLN A 170 11.99 2.35 7.33
CA GLN A 170 10.77 2.08 8.11
C GLN A 170 11.00 1.53 9.53
N LYS A 171 12.24 1.34 9.99
CA LYS A 171 12.54 0.74 11.32
C LYS A 171 12.05 -0.71 11.48
N ASN A 172 12.35 -1.58 10.50
CA ASN A 172 12.08 -3.02 10.55
C ASN A 172 10.61 -3.39 10.77
N LYS A 173 9.70 -2.68 10.09
CA LYS A 173 8.27 -2.97 10.11
C LYS A 173 7.98 -4.21 9.27
N TRP A 174 7.14 -5.10 9.78
CA TRP A 174 6.78 -6.38 9.17
C TRP A 174 5.27 -6.47 8.84
N ASP A 175 4.55 -5.35 8.85
CA ASP A 175 3.18 -5.25 8.36
C ASP A 175 3.17 -5.05 6.82
N ILE A 176 2.83 -5.99 5.96
CA ILE A 176 2.28 -7.33 6.17
C ILE A 176 3.24 -8.33 5.53
N THR A 177 3.90 -9.13 6.35
CA THR A 177 4.78 -10.24 5.89
C THR A 177 4.21 -11.61 6.21
N VAL A 178 2.97 -11.69 6.70
CA VAL A 178 2.27 -12.95 6.96
C VAL A 178 0.79 -12.82 6.63
N LEU A 179 0.23 -13.86 6.00
CA LEU A 179 -1.18 -13.96 5.60
C LEU A 179 -1.81 -15.19 6.26
N PRO A 180 -3.15 -15.24 6.39
CA PRO A 180 -3.86 -16.40 6.91
C PRO A 180 -3.40 -17.70 6.23
N GLY A 181 -3.18 -18.75 7.01
CA GLY A 181 -2.72 -20.06 6.53
C GLY A 181 -1.20 -20.21 6.36
N MET A 182 -0.41 -19.15 6.51
CA MET A 182 1.06 -19.26 6.54
C MET A 182 1.55 -19.77 7.91
N SER A 183 2.67 -20.50 7.92
CA SER A 183 3.32 -20.98 9.15
C SER A 183 4.09 -19.89 9.90
N GLY A 184 4.41 -18.78 9.23
CA GLY A 184 5.07 -17.61 9.82
C GLY A 184 5.39 -16.54 8.78
N PRO A 185 6.00 -15.42 9.22
CA PRO A 185 6.43 -14.33 8.36
C PRO A 185 7.37 -14.80 7.25
N ALA A 186 7.19 -14.27 6.05
CA ALA A 186 8.03 -14.52 4.89
C ALA A 186 8.63 -13.21 4.35
N ASP A 187 9.33 -13.30 3.23
CA ASP A 187 9.83 -12.13 2.53
C ASP A 187 8.69 -11.13 2.19
N PRO A 188 8.83 -9.82 2.53
CA PRO A 188 7.80 -8.83 2.30
C PRO A 188 7.35 -8.70 0.84
N ILE A 189 8.28 -8.81 -0.11
CA ILE A 189 7.98 -8.66 -1.54
C ILE A 189 7.13 -9.84 -2.02
N THR A 190 7.51 -11.05 -1.61
CA THR A 190 6.77 -12.28 -1.92
C THR A 190 5.34 -12.24 -1.38
N VAL A 191 5.16 -11.76 -0.14
CA VAL A 191 3.83 -11.63 0.47
C VAL A 191 3.01 -10.53 -0.19
N GLY A 192 3.62 -9.38 -0.47
CA GLY A 192 2.99 -8.30 -1.22
C GLY A 192 2.57 -8.73 -2.62
N ASP A 193 3.36 -9.57 -3.31
CA ASP A 193 3.02 -10.06 -4.64
C ASP A 193 1.79 -10.98 -4.60
N ARG A 194 1.67 -11.82 -3.56
CA ARG A 194 0.45 -12.62 -3.34
C ARG A 194 -0.78 -11.74 -3.13
N LEU A 195 -0.65 -10.69 -2.31
CA LEU A 195 -1.73 -9.71 -2.11
C LEU A 195 -2.11 -8.99 -3.41
N ARG A 196 -1.12 -8.54 -4.18
CA ARG A 196 -1.35 -7.91 -5.48
C ARG A 196 -2.00 -8.88 -6.47
N GLU A 197 -1.66 -10.16 -6.45
CA GLU A 197 -2.34 -11.13 -7.31
C GLU A 197 -3.83 -11.28 -6.93
N MET A 198 -4.15 -11.32 -5.64
CA MET A 198 -5.55 -11.31 -5.21
C MET A 198 -6.28 -10.04 -5.70
N VAL A 199 -5.64 -8.87 -5.61
CA VAL A 199 -6.25 -7.60 -6.07
C VAL A 199 -6.40 -7.58 -7.59
N ARG A 200 -5.47 -8.19 -8.32
CA ARG A 200 -5.56 -8.36 -9.76
C ARG A 200 -6.79 -9.19 -10.14
N CYS A 201 -7.05 -10.30 -9.45
CA CYS A 201 -8.25 -11.09 -9.66
C CYS A 201 -9.54 -10.29 -9.41
N GLU A 202 -9.62 -9.51 -8.34
CA GLU A 202 -10.77 -8.64 -8.07
C GLU A 202 -10.91 -7.53 -9.13
N LEU A 203 -9.80 -6.96 -9.63
CA LEU A 203 -9.83 -5.99 -10.72
C LEU A 203 -10.36 -6.58 -12.03
N PHE A 204 -10.14 -7.86 -12.32
CA PHE A 204 -10.74 -8.52 -13.49
C PHE A 204 -12.22 -8.84 -13.27
N ALA A 205 -12.65 -9.13 -12.05
CA ALA A 205 -14.06 -9.40 -11.76
C ALA A 205 -14.95 -8.15 -11.89
N LEU A 206 -14.36 -6.96 -11.74
CA LEU A 206 -15.07 -5.69 -11.84
C LEU A 206 -15.08 -5.08 -13.27
N SER A 207 -14.41 -5.69 -14.24
CA SER A 207 -14.32 -5.19 -15.64
C SER A 207 -15.41 -5.80 -16.51
#